data_AF-A0A3D1SBV3-F1
#
_entry.id   AF-A0A3D1SBV3-F1
#
_cell.length_a   1.000
_cell.length_b   1.000
_cell.length_c   1.000
_cell.angle_alpha   90.00
_cell.angle_beta   90.00
_cell.angle_gamma   90.00
#
_symmetry.space_group_name_H-M   'P 1'
#
loop_
_entity.id
_entity.type
_entity.pdbx_description
1 polymer ?
#
loop_
_entity_poly.entity_id
_entity_poly.type
_entity_poly.pdbx_seq_one_letter_code
_entity_poly.pdbx_strand_id
1 'polypeptide(L)'
;MSIECAVIAGFFLIFIAVFLCTKHRKWAWATLPLLLVPLTDCVIEYLLISALKIEVTVFGGILALVIAVAVSAAWIGLYAGHLGHKRYAASYIGTTNLFNVALAAIIISDILSKSSIDSIIIVKGM
;
A
#
# COMPACT_ATOMS: atom_id res chain seq x y z
N MET A 1 -3.58 3.80 -12.47
CA MET A 1 -2.95 3.60 -11.15
C MET A 1 -3.41 2.31 -10.46
N SER A 2 -4.70 1.96 -10.48
CA SER A 2 -5.21 0.75 -9.83
C SER A 2 -4.79 -0.56 -10.50
N ILE A 3 -4.62 -0.58 -11.83
CA ILE A 3 -4.10 -1.78 -12.53
C ILE A 3 -2.64 -2.02 -12.09
N GLU A 4 -1.85 -0.97 -12.00
CA GLU A 4 -0.46 -1.01 -11.56
C GLU A 4 -0.35 -1.44 -10.10
N CYS A 5 -1.21 -0.91 -9.21
CA CYS A 5 -1.29 -1.35 -7.81
C CYS A 5 -1.73 -2.81 -7.68
N ALA A 6 -2.68 -3.26 -8.50
CA ALA A 6 -3.10 -4.67 -8.54
C ALA A 6 -1.97 -5.59 -8.99
N VAL A 7 -1.16 -5.17 -9.96
CA VAL A 7 0.03 -5.90 -10.41
C VAL A 7 1.08 -5.96 -9.29
N ILE A 8 1.38 -4.83 -8.63
CA ILE A 8 2.32 -4.78 -7.50
C ILE A 8 1.84 -5.67 -6.34
N ALA A 9 0.56 -5.58 -5.97
CA ALA A 9 -0.05 -6.45 -4.96
C ALA A 9 0.04 -7.93 -5.37
N GLY A 10 -0.23 -8.25 -6.64
CA GLY A 10 -0.10 -9.59 -7.20
C GLY A 10 1.30 -10.17 -7.06
N PHE A 11 2.34 -9.39 -7.40
CA PHE A 11 3.72 -9.82 -7.21
C PHE A 11 4.05 -10.09 -5.74
N PHE A 12 3.63 -9.22 -4.81
CA PHE A 12 3.85 -9.45 -3.39
C PHE A 12 3.08 -10.68 -2.88
N LEU A 13 1.86 -10.92 -3.34
CA LEU A 13 1.11 -12.14 -3.02
C LEU A 13 1.81 -13.39 -3.52
N ILE A 14 2.36 -13.37 -4.74
CA ILE A 14 3.14 -14.49 -5.28
C ILE A 14 4.39 -14.72 -4.42
N PHE A 15 5.14 -13.67 -4.06
CA PHE A 15 6.31 -13.82 -3.19
C PHE A 15 5.94 -14.42 -1.82
N ILE A 16 4.87 -13.93 -1.20
CA ILE A 16 4.36 -14.46 0.07
C ILE A 16 3.97 -15.94 -0.09
N ALA A 17 3.23 -16.28 -1.15
CA ALA A 17 2.81 -17.66 -1.44
C ALA A 17 4.02 -18.58 -1.64
N VAL A 18 5.01 -18.15 -2.42
CA VAL A 18 6.27 -18.89 -2.63
C VAL A 18 6.99 -19.10 -1.30
N PHE A 19 7.17 -18.06 -0.49
CA PHE A 19 7.83 -18.19 0.81
C PHE A 19 7.09 -19.10 1.79
N LEU A 20 5.75 -19.13 1.72
CA LEU A 20 4.93 -20.07 2.48
C LEU A 20 5.11 -21.51 1.99
N CYS A 21 5.08 -21.73 0.67
CA CYS A 21 5.31 -23.04 0.04
C CYS A 21 6.71 -23.59 0.34
N THR A 22 7.74 -22.74 0.37
CA THR A 22 9.11 -23.12 0.71
C THR A 22 9.39 -23.15 2.22
N LYS A 23 8.35 -23.08 3.08
CA LYS A 23 8.45 -23.06 4.56
C LYS A 23 9.32 -21.93 5.15
N HIS A 24 9.61 -20.89 4.38
CA HIS A 24 10.38 -19.72 4.80
C HIS A 24 9.46 -18.65 5.40
N ARG A 25 8.68 -19.03 6.43
CA ARG A 25 7.66 -18.16 7.07
C ARG A 25 8.21 -16.81 7.51
N LYS A 26 9.46 -16.76 7.96
CA LYS A 26 10.15 -15.51 8.34
C LYS A 26 10.21 -14.49 7.19
N TRP A 27 10.39 -14.95 5.95
CA TRP A 27 10.44 -14.06 4.78
C TRP A 27 9.05 -13.63 4.32
N ALA A 28 8.04 -14.51 4.48
CA ALA A 28 6.64 -14.14 4.27
C ALA A 28 6.19 -13.03 5.22
N TRP A 29 6.53 -13.13 6.52
CA TRP A 29 6.21 -12.09 7.51
C TRP A 29 6.93 -10.77 7.28
N ALA A 30 8.11 -10.80 6.65
CA ALA A 30 8.87 -9.60 6.29
C ALA A 30 8.29 -8.89 5.03
N THR A 31 7.65 -9.64 4.14
CA THR A 31 7.08 -9.11 2.89
C THR A 31 5.63 -8.65 3.04
N LEU A 32 4.91 -9.21 4.01
CA LEU A 32 3.54 -8.83 4.35
C LEU A 32 3.29 -7.31 4.54
N PRO A 33 4.15 -6.55 5.27
CA PRO A 33 3.96 -5.10 5.41
C PRO A 33 4.01 -4.34 4.08
N LEU A 34 4.81 -4.78 3.10
CA LEU A 34 4.87 -4.10 1.79
C LEU A 34 3.59 -4.28 0.96
N LEU A 35 2.81 -5.32 1.25
CA LEU A 35 1.54 -5.58 0.58
C LEU A 35 0.42 -4.63 1.07
N LEU A 36 0.52 -4.06 2.28
CA LEU A 36 -0.57 -3.29 2.89
C LEU A 36 -0.99 -2.08 2.04
N VAL A 37 -0.02 -1.31 1.54
CA VAL A 37 -0.27 -0.08 0.77
C VAL A 37 -1.00 -0.36 -0.55
N PRO A 38 -0.47 -1.21 -1.46
CA PRO A 38 -1.16 -1.48 -2.73
C PRO A 38 -2.48 -2.25 -2.53
N LEU A 39 -2.59 -3.08 -1.48
CA LEU A 39 -3.82 -3.80 -1.18
C LEU A 39 -4.92 -2.86 -0.66
N THR A 40 -4.55 -1.83 0.11
CA THR A 40 -5.51 -0.81 0.58
C THR A 40 -6.13 -0.06 -0.59
N ASP A 41 -5.31 0.33 -1.58
CA ASP A 41 -5.78 0.96 -2.81
C ASP A 41 -6.74 0.05 -3.59
N CYS A 42 -6.37 -1.23 -3.79
CA CYS A 42 -7.25 -2.21 -4.43
C CYS A 42 -8.57 -2.41 -3.69
N VAL A 43 -8.57 -2.41 -2.35
CA VAL A 43 -9.80 -2.56 -1.55
C VAL A 43 -10.69 -1.33 -1.67
N ILE A 44 -10.12 -0.13 -1.69
CA ILE A 44 -10.88 1.11 -1.89
C ILE A 44 -11.54 1.10 -3.27
N GLU A 45 -10.78 0.80 -4.32
CA GLU A 45 -11.30 0.92 -5.68
C GLU A 45 -12.22 -0.23 -6.08
N TYR A 46 -11.84 -1.46 -5.78
CA TYR A 46 -12.61 -2.64 -6.19
C TYR A 46 -13.76 -2.95 -5.22
N LEU A 47 -13.52 -2.83 -3.92
CA LEU A 47 -14.48 -3.29 -2.91
C LEU A 47 -15.45 -2.17 -2.52
N LEU A 48 -14.93 -0.99 -2.14
CA LEU A 48 -15.77 0.13 -1.70
C LEU A 48 -16.47 0.83 -2.87
N ILE A 49 -15.72 1.18 -3.91
CA ILE A 49 -16.26 1.94 -5.05
C ILE A 49 -17.00 1.02 -6.04
N SER A 50 -16.38 -0.07 -6.50
CA SER A 50 -17.00 -0.91 -7.53
C SER A 50 -18.10 -1.84 -6.98
N ALA A 51 -17.83 -2.57 -5.88
CA ALA A 51 -18.77 -3.56 -5.35
C ALA A 51 -19.84 -2.96 -4.43
N LEU A 52 -19.47 -2.07 -3.51
CA LEU A 52 -20.41 -1.47 -2.55
C LEU A 52 -21.00 -0.13 -3.02
N LYS A 53 -20.48 0.48 -4.10
CA LYS A 53 -20.90 1.81 -4.60
C LYS A 53 -20.89 2.90 -3.53
N ILE A 54 -19.99 2.79 -2.56
CA ILE A 54 -19.80 3.81 -1.53
C ILE A 54 -18.92 4.90 -2.11
N GLU A 55 -19.40 6.14 -2.06
CA GLU A 55 -18.58 7.30 -2.38
C GLU A 55 -17.50 7.49 -1.31
N VAL A 56 -16.27 7.14 -1.66
CA VAL A 56 -15.11 7.38 -0.81
C VAL A 56 -14.60 8.78 -1.09
N THR A 57 -14.62 9.64 -0.07
CA THR A 57 -14.06 10.99 -0.19
C THR A 57 -12.54 10.92 -0.40
N VAL A 58 -11.99 11.91 -1.12
CA VAL A 58 -10.53 12.05 -1.31
C VAL A 58 -9.79 12.01 0.02
N PHE A 59 -10.32 12.70 1.04
CA PHE A 59 -9.76 12.67 2.39
C PHE A 59 -9.78 11.26 3.00
N GLY A 60 -10.89 10.52 2.84
CA GLY A 60 -11.00 9.14 3.32
C GLY A 60 -10.00 8.20 2.65
N GLY A 61 -9.80 8.31 1.34
CA GLY A 61 -8.81 7.53 0.60
C GLY A 61 -7.38 7.82 1.05
N ILE A 62 -7.02 9.10 1.19
CA ILE A 62 -5.71 9.52 1.69
C ILE A 62 -5.49 9.02 3.13
N LEU A 63 -6.50 9.18 4.01
CA LEU A 63 -6.41 8.74 5.40
C LEU A 63 -6.19 7.23 5.51
N ALA A 64 -6.90 6.43 4.70
CA ALA A 64 -6.73 4.99 4.66
C ALA A 64 -5.30 4.59 4.25
N LEU A 65 -4.72 5.27 3.26
CA LEU A 65 -3.33 5.04 2.84
C LEU A 65 -2.32 5.42 3.93
N VAL A 66 -2.51 6.54 4.61
CA VAL A 66 -1.66 6.96 5.73
C VAL A 66 -1.71 5.94 6.88
N ILE A 67 -2.91 5.45 7.21
CA ILE A 67 -3.08 4.38 8.21
C ILE A 67 -2.36 3.11 7.76
N ALA A 68 -2.49 2.71 6.49
CA ALA A 68 -1.81 1.53 5.95
C ALA A 68 -0.28 1.65 6.06
N VAL A 69 0.28 2.82 5.75
CA VAL A 69 1.72 3.10 5.92
C VAL A 69 2.12 3.02 7.39
N ALA A 70 1.34 3.61 8.31
CA ALA A 70 1.63 3.61 9.74
C ALA A 70 1.60 2.19 10.33
N VAL A 71 0.58 1.39 10.00
CA VAL A 71 0.47 -0.02 10.41
C VAL A 71 1.63 -0.82 9.85
N SER A 72 1.96 -0.61 8.57
CA SER A 72 3.11 -1.28 7.96
C SER A 72 4.43 -0.90 8.65
N ALA A 73 4.65 0.37 8.98
CA ALA A 73 5.85 0.83 9.64
C ALA A 73 5.98 0.25 11.06
N ALA A 74 4.86 0.17 11.80
CA ALA A 74 4.81 -0.49 13.11
C ALA A 74 5.18 -1.97 13.00
N TRP A 75 4.63 -2.67 11.99
CA TRP A 75 4.96 -4.07 11.72
C TRP A 75 6.45 -4.26 11.40
N ILE A 76 7.00 -3.43 10.51
CA ILE A 76 8.41 -3.45 10.13
C ILE A 76 9.31 -3.23 11.36
N GLY A 77 8.98 -2.26 12.21
CA GLY A 77 9.72 -1.97 13.44
C GLY A 77 9.72 -3.15 14.42
N LEU A 78 8.55 -3.75 14.66
CA LEU A 78 8.42 -4.94 15.53
C LEU A 78 9.21 -6.13 14.97
N TYR A 79 9.11 -6.38 13.67
CA TYR A 79 9.79 -7.50 13.03
C TYR A 79 11.31 -7.29 12.96
N ALA A 80 11.76 -6.05 12.76
CA ALA A 80 13.18 -5.72 12.73
C ALA A 80 13.87 -5.93 14.08
N GLY A 81 13.15 -5.74 15.20
CA GLY A 81 13.63 -6.09 16.54
C GLY A 81 13.90 -7.59 16.71
N HIS A 82 13.30 -8.44 15.87
CA HIS A 82 13.45 -9.89 15.88
C HIS A 82 14.50 -10.40 14.87
N LEU A 83 15.13 -9.52 14.08
CA LEU A 83 16.21 -9.88 13.16
C LEU A 83 17.51 -10.11 13.94
N GLY A 84 18.03 -11.34 13.91
CA GLY A 84 19.25 -11.74 14.62
C GLY A 84 20.54 -11.00 14.22
N HIS A 85 20.53 -10.24 13.11
CA HIS A 85 21.66 -9.44 12.65
C HIS A 85 21.30 -7.94 12.57
N LYS A 86 21.75 -7.16 13.56
CA LYS A 86 21.55 -5.70 13.66
C LYS A 86 21.93 -4.91 12.40
N ARG A 87 22.92 -5.39 11.63
CA ARG A 87 23.39 -4.73 10.40
C ARG A 87 22.32 -4.71 9.29
N TYR A 88 21.50 -5.75 9.19
CA TYR A 88 20.45 -5.85 8.16
C TYR A 88 19.11 -5.26 8.63
N ALA A 89 18.93 -5.07 9.94
CA ALA A 89 17.72 -4.47 10.50
C ALA A 89 17.53 -3.02 10.03
N ALA A 90 18.59 -2.20 10.07
CA ALA A 90 18.52 -0.82 9.62
C ALA A 90 18.20 -0.71 8.12
N SER A 91 18.87 -1.52 7.29
CA SER A 91 18.60 -1.56 5.84
C SER A 91 17.18 -2.04 5.53
N TYR A 92 16.70 -3.07 6.23
CA TYR A 92 15.33 -3.57 6.09
C TYR A 92 14.31 -2.48 6.45
N ILE A 93 14.43 -1.85 7.62
CA ILE A 93 13.54 -0.76 8.04
C ILE A 93 13.57 0.38 7.03
N GLY A 94 14.77 0.83 6.63
CA GLY A 94 14.93 1.96 5.73
C GLY A 94 14.31 1.70 4.36
N THR A 95 14.66 0.58 3.72
CA THR A 95 14.17 0.28 2.36
C THR A 95 12.67 -0.02 2.31
N THR A 96 12.12 -0.76 3.28
CA THR A 96 10.68 -1.09 3.29
C THR A 96 9.82 0.12 3.62
N ASN A 97 10.21 0.96 4.58
CA ASN A 97 9.48 2.20 4.87
C ASN A 97 9.56 3.19 3.70
N LEU A 98 10.74 3.34 3.08
CA LEU A 98 10.90 4.21 1.92
C LEU A 98 10.00 3.77 0.77
N PHE A 99 9.96 2.46 0.48
CA PHE A 99 9.07 1.91 -0.54
C PHE A 99 7.59 2.22 -0.24
N ASN A 100 7.13 1.96 0.98
CA ASN A 100 5.73 2.17 1.37
C ASN A 100 5.33 3.66 1.30
N VAL A 101 6.20 4.55 1.76
CA VAL A 101 5.96 6.00 1.70
C VAL A 101 5.95 6.48 0.25
N ALA A 102 6.90 6.04 -0.58
CA ALA A 102 6.96 6.41 -1.98
C ALA A 102 5.72 5.92 -2.75
N LEU A 103 5.31 4.68 -2.52
CA LEU A 103 4.13 4.11 -3.16
C LEU A 103 2.85 4.84 -2.73
N ALA A 104 2.69 5.12 -1.43
CA ALA A 104 1.55 5.89 -0.93
C ALA A 104 1.52 7.31 -1.50
N ALA A 105 2.67 7.98 -1.62
CA ALA A 105 2.77 9.31 -2.21
C ALA A 105 2.35 9.32 -3.69
N ILE A 106 2.76 8.29 -4.46
CA ILE A 106 2.35 8.14 -5.87
C ILE A 106 0.83 7.97 -5.97
N ILE A 107 0.23 7.13 -5.13
CA ILE A 107 -1.22 6.88 -5.13
C ILE A 107 -1.99 8.14 -4.70
N ILE A 108 -1.55 8.82 -3.64
CA ILE A 108 -2.16 10.09 -3.19
C ILE A 108 -2.10 11.14 -4.31
N SER A 109 -0.99 11.23 -5.03
CA SER A 109 -0.84 12.13 -6.18
C SER A 109 -1.87 11.82 -7.29
N ASP A 110 -2.10 10.53 -7.58
CA ASP A 110 -3.13 10.10 -8.54
C ASP A 110 -4.54 10.51 -8.11
N ILE A 111 -4.89 10.25 -6.84
CA ILE A 111 -6.20 10.59 -6.26
C ILE A 111 -6.43 12.11 -6.34
N LEU A 112 -5.43 12.91 -5.97
CA LEU A 112 -5.51 14.37 -6.03
C LEU A 112 -5.63 14.88 -7.48
N SER A 113 -4.90 14.27 -8.41
CA SER A 113 -4.96 14.62 -9.83
C SER A 113 -6.35 14.35 -10.42
N LYS A 114 -6.95 13.18 -10.14
CA LYS A 114 -8.31 12.83 -10.57
C LYS A 114 -9.35 13.81 -10.01
N SER A 115 -9.29 14.10 -8.72
CA SER A 115 -10.20 15.06 -8.07
C SER A 115 -10.10 16.47 -8.67
N SER A 116 -8.88 16.93 -8.99
CA SER A 116 -8.68 18.22 -9.64
C SER A 116 -9.27 18.27 -11.06
N ILE A 117 -9.34 17.14 -11.78
CA ILE A 117 -9.94 17.09 -13.11
C ILE A 117 -11.47 17.16 -13.01
N ASP A 118 -12.08 16.40 -12.09
CA ASP A 118 -13.54 16.40 -11.89
C ASP A 118 -14.06 17.80 -11.54
N SER A 119 -13.34 18.52 -10.68
CA SER A 119 -13.67 19.92 -10.34
C SER A 119 -13.57 20.88 -11.53
N ILE A 120 -12.58 20.72 -12.43
CA ILE A 120 -12.45 21.55 -13.63
C ILE A 120 -13.59 21.28 -14.64
N ILE A 121 -14.00 20.03 -14.80
CA ILE A 121 -15.09 19.65 -15.72
C ILE A 121 -16.42 20.25 -15.24
N ILE A 122 -16.70 20.23 -13.93
CA ILE A 122 -17.91 20.87 -13.36
C ILE A 122 -17.91 22.38 -13.63
N VAL A 123 -16.76 23.05 -13.49
CA VAL A 123 -16.65 24.51 -13.73
C VAL A 123 -16.81 24.88 -15.20
N LYS A 124 -16.39 24.02 -16.14
CA LYS A 124 -16.54 24.26 -17.60
C LYS A 124 -17.91 23.87 -18.16
N GLY A 125 -18.69 23.08 -17.42
CA GLY A 125 -20.03 22.63 -17.81
C GLY A 125 -21.16 23.56 -17.33
N MET A 126 -20.83 24.60 -16.57
CA MET A 126 -21.71 25.74 -16.23
C MET A 126 -21.39 26.94 -17.13
#